data_AF-A0A538U0R2-F1
#
_entry.id   AF-A0A538U0R2-F1
#
_cell.length_a   1.000
_cell.length_b   1.000
_cell.length_c   1.000
_cell.angle_alpha   90.00
_cell.angle_beta   90.00
_cell.angle_gamma   90.00
#
_symmetry.space_group_name_H-M   'P 1'
#
loop_
_entity.id
_entity.type
_entity.pdbx_description
1 polymer ?
#
loop_
_entity_poly.entity_id
_entity_poly.type
_entity_poly.pdbx_seq_one_letter_code
_entity_poly.pdbx_strand_id
1 'polypeptide(L)' 'MTKLAALFPPPGSNKYELAIVAAREARRLNDWSKRTGETLPGKVTAVALERVLRGEVPYSYDEFPQ' A
#
# COMPACT_ATOMS: atom_id res chain seq x y z
N MET A 1 -17.19 9.11 9.83
CA MET A 1 -16.30 9.71 8.80
C MET A 1 -15.53 8.57 8.14
N THR A 2 -15.55 8.46 6.82
CA THR A 2 -14.86 7.38 6.11
C THR A 2 -13.35 7.53 6.25
N LYS A 3 -12.69 6.48 6.73
CA LYS A 3 -11.24 6.37 7.05
C LYS A 3 -10.29 6.78 5.90
N LEU A 4 -10.82 6.89 4.68
CA LEU A 4 -10.08 7.26 3.47
C LEU A 4 -9.81 8.77 3.35
N ALA A 5 -10.63 9.64 3.94
CA ALA A 5 -10.43 11.10 3.84
C ALA A 5 -9.18 11.60 4.60
N ALA A 6 -8.58 10.76 5.45
CA ALA A 6 -7.36 11.05 6.19
C ALA A 6 -6.07 10.60 5.47
N LEU A 7 -6.19 9.97 4.31
CA LEU A 7 -5.08 9.36 3.58
C LEU A 7 -4.48 10.36 2.59
N PHE A 8 -3.88 11.43 3.12
CA PHE A 8 -3.09 12.36 2.31
C PHE A 8 -1.69 11.80 2.08
N PRO A 9 -1.19 11.79 0.83
CA PRO A 9 0.21 11.51 0.54
C PRO A 9 1.15 12.42 1.35
N PRO A 10 2.26 11.90 1.89
CA PRO A 10 3.28 12.73 2.51
C PRO A 10 3.77 13.83 1.55
N PRO A 11 4.13 15.04 2.03
CA PRO A 11 4.73 16.07 1.19
C PRO A 11 5.93 15.52 0.42
N GLY A 12 6.00 15.79 -0.90
CA GLY A 12 7.06 15.28 -1.77
C GLY A 12 6.84 13.87 -2.31
N SER A 13 5.80 13.15 -1.89
CA SER A 13 5.47 11.83 -2.43
C SER A 13 4.73 11.91 -3.78
N ASN A 14 5.10 11.03 -4.70
CA ASN A 14 4.46 10.91 -6.00
C ASN A 14 3.22 10.01 -5.89
N LYS A 15 2.04 10.56 -6.22
CA LYS A 15 0.77 9.82 -6.17
C LYS A 15 0.73 8.57 -7.07
N TYR A 16 1.47 8.57 -8.18
CA TYR A 16 1.53 7.42 -9.09
C TYR A 16 2.38 6.29 -8.51
N GLU A 17 3.50 6.63 -7.88
CA GLU A 17 4.35 5.66 -7.18
C GLU A 17 3.60 5.03 -6.01
N LEU A 18 2.93 5.85 -5.21
CA LEU A 18 2.06 5.36 -4.13
C LEU A 18 1.03 4.35 -4.63
N ALA A 19 0.39 4.62 -5.76
CA ALA A 19 -0.58 3.70 -6.35
C ALA A 19 0.07 2.37 -6.78
N ILE A 20 1.27 2.42 -7.38
CA ILE A 20 2.02 1.22 -7.79
C ILE A 20 2.41 0.39 -6.56
N VAL A 21 2.97 1.02 -5.54
CA VAL A 21 3.39 0.33 -4.31
C VAL A 21 2.19 -0.26 -3.58
N ALA A 22 1.09 0.50 -3.46
CA ALA A 22 -0.14 0.00 -2.82
C ALA A 22 -0.76 -1.17 -3.59
N ALA A 23 -0.73 -1.17 -4.92
CA ALA A 23 -1.22 -2.29 -5.73
C ALA A 23 -0.36 -3.56 -5.54
N ARG A 24 0.97 -3.40 -5.47
CA ARG A 24 1.90 -4.51 -5.18
C ARG A 24 1.68 -5.07 -3.78
N GLU A 25 1.52 -4.20 -2.79
CA GLU A 25 1.25 -4.59 -1.41
C GLU A 25 -0.11 -5.31 -1.29
N ALA A 26 -1.14 -4.84 -1.98
CA ALA A 26 -2.44 -5.51 -2.00
C ALA A 26 -2.36 -6.94 -2.57
N ARG A 27 -1.53 -7.16 -3.59
CA ARG A 27 -1.27 -8.50 -4.12
C ARG A 27 -0.59 -9.39 -3.08
N ARG A 28 0.47 -8.89 -2.43
CA ARG A 28 1.19 -9.61 -1.37
C ARG A 28 0.26 -10.01 -0.22
N LEU A 29 -0.59 -9.09 0.22
CA LEU A 29 -1.59 -9.31 1.26
C LEU A 29 -2.64 -10.35 0.89
N ASN A 30 -3.13 -10.33 -0.35
CA ASN A 30 -4.04 -11.35 -0.86
C ASN A 30 -3.40 -12.74 -0.90
N ASP A 31 -2.15 -12.82 -1.39
CA ASP A 31 -1.44 -14.10 -1.46
C ASP A 31 -1.15 -14.66 -0.07
N TRP A 32 -0.80 -13.80 0.89
CA TRP A 32 -0.66 -14.18 2.28
C TRP A 32 -1.99 -14.71 2.86
N SER A 33 -3.09 -13.96 2.69
CA SER A 33 -4.42 -14.35 3.18
C SER A 33 -4.86 -15.71 2.63
N LYS A 34 -4.60 -15.99 1.34
CA LYS A 34 -4.88 -17.29 0.72
C LYS A 34 -4.05 -18.44 1.31
N ARG A 35 -2.80 -18.17 1.67
CA ARG A 35 -1.87 -19.19 2.21
C ARG A 35 -2.16 -19.51 3.68
N THR A 36 -2.54 -18.52 4.48
CA THR A 36 -2.79 -18.69 5.91
C THR A 36 -4.25 -19.02 6.23
N GLY A 37 -5.17 -18.68 5.33
CA GLY A 37 -6.62 -18.73 5.61
C GLY A 37 -7.09 -17.57 6.51
N GLU A 38 -6.20 -16.67 6.90
CA GLU A 38 -6.52 -15.50 7.71
C GLU A 38 -7.15 -14.40 6.85
N THR A 39 -8.07 -13.65 7.43
CA THR A 39 -8.74 -12.52 6.77
C THR A 39 -8.17 -11.18 7.23
N LEU A 40 -8.18 -10.19 6.34
CA LEU A 40 -7.73 -8.84 6.65
C LEU A 40 -8.90 -8.00 7.20
N PRO A 41 -8.64 -7.00 8.07
CA PRO A 41 -9.67 -6.16 8.68
C PRO A 41 -10.19 -5.08 7.71
N GLY A 42 -10.67 -5.50 6.53
CA GLY A 42 -11.24 -4.63 5.50
C GLY A 42 -10.88 -5.05 4.08
N LYS A 43 -11.23 -4.18 3.10
CA LYS A 43 -10.83 -4.38 1.71
C LYS A 43 -9.30 -4.36 1.60
N VAL A 44 -8.73 -5.38 0.98
CA VAL A 44 -7.26 -5.55 0.85
C VAL A 44 -6.56 -4.31 0.27
N THR A 45 -7.20 -3.63 -0.67
CA THR A 45 -6.67 -2.40 -1.29
C THR A 45 -6.64 -1.22 -0.33
N ALA A 46 -7.62 -1.11 0.56
CA ALA A 46 -7.65 -0.06 1.57
C ALA A 46 -6.58 -0.30 2.65
N VAL A 47 -6.43 -1.55 3.09
CA VAL A 47 -5.37 -1.94 4.04
C VAL A 47 -3.99 -1.69 3.43
N ALA A 48 -3.77 -2.11 2.18
CA ALA A 48 -2.50 -1.88 1.50
C ALA A 48 -2.16 -0.38 1.38
N LEU A 49 -3.12 0.44 0.95
CA LEU A 49 -2.91 1.89 0.84
C LEU A 49 -2.58 2.53 2.19
N GLU A 50 -3.29 2.14 3.26
CA GLU A 50 -3.04 2.65 4.61
C GLU A 50 -1.61 2.31 5.08
N ARG A 51 -1.14 1.08 4.84
CA ARG A 51 0.23 0.66 5.20
C ARG A 51 1.30 1.42 4.41
N VAL A 52 1.07 1.65 3.11
CA VAL A 52 2.01 2.44 2.28
C VAL A 52 2.10 3.88 2.77
N LEU A 53 0.96 4.52 3.04
CA LEU A 53 0.94 5.91 3.50
C LEU A 53 1.55 6.11 4.89
N ARG A 54 1.54 5.06 5.72
CA ARG A 54 2.21 5.04 7.02
C ARG A 54 3.69 4.68 6.95
N GLY A 55 4.23 4.39 5.77
CA GLY A 55 5.63 3.97 5.61
C GLY A 55 5.92 2.55 6.12
N GLU A 56 4.88 1.72 6.31
CA GLU A 56 5.02 0.34 6.78
C GLU A 56 5.40 -0.66 5.66
N VAL A 57 5.53 -0.16 4.42
CA VAL A 57 5.91 -0.95 3.25
C VAL A 57 7.23 -0.38 2.71
N PRO A 58 8.34 -1.11 2.83
CA PRO A 58 9.61 -0.65 2.28
C PRO A 58 9.54 -0.68 0.75
N TYR A 59 9.83 0.45 0.12
CA TYR A 59 10.02 0.55 -1.32
C TYR A 59 11.10 1.58 -1.62
N SER A 60 11.89 1.33 -2.66
CA SER A 60 12.82 2.28 -3.25
C SER A 60 12.63 2.26 -4.76
N TYR A 61 12.75 3.42 -5.39
CA TYR A 61 12.94 3.51 -6.83
C TYR A 61 14.42 3.73 -7.09
N ASP A 62 14.96 3.06 -8.10
CA ASP A 62 16.27 3.42 -8.63
C ASP A 62 16.11 4.79 -9.28
N GLU A 63 16.71 5.82 -8.67
CA GLU A 63 16.66 7.20 -9.20
C GLU A 63 17.37 7.32 -10.56
N PHE A 64 18.15 6.31 -10.96
CA PHE A 64 18.87 6.26 -12.21
C PHE A 64 18.71 4.89 -12.86
N PRO A 65 18.17 4.80 -14.09
CA PRO A 65 18.26 3.57 -14.87
C PRO A 65 19.74 3.28 -15.16
N GLN A 66 20.18 2.04 -14.90
CA GLN A 66 21.50 1.56 -15.32
C GLN A 66 21.64 1.56 -16.84
#